data_AF-A0A4P8SF30-F1
#
_entry.id   AF-A0A4P8SF30-F1
#
_cell.length_a   1.000
_cell.length_b   1.000
_cell.length_c   1.000
_cell.angle_alpha   90.00
_cell.angle_beta   90.00
_cell.angle_gamma   90.00
#
_symmetry.space_group_name_H-M   'P 1'
#
loop_
_entity.id
_entity.type
_entity.pdbx_description
1 polymer ?
#
loop_
_entity_poly.entity_id
_entity_poly.type
_entity_poly.pdbx_seq_one_letter_code
_entity_poly.pdbx_strand_id
1 'polypeptide(L)'
;MVKIWIVLLGLLLGGPAFAMDCYLNNEGGPVDFTTTVDPFAVPSNAQAGQKIWESSDFNITVYCTHNYADNQEKENIYAWVDPYGSSSDPYYQLGVTYNGADYDAIGAPVGLDSGVCIDNNTFANHPPQPEQKDKLCSGSPSSLTFAASMPARFRLYVKLKSMPPPGYVTTLSSDFTVVQFDGKGGINTMADAKNLKYRVNGLNNIRVLDCGATLSIFPPDQVVDFGAFSSKDVQAQPLQRDFTVKANKLQDATCSDGFKMTAEFYTDAPLLGDRQAIDLQNGLMLQILEQEQPLTFNTYTDFADFTGGNMSWERRYQARISPAPGGNIQPGPFSSTVIFKVSYY
;
A
#
# COMPACT_ATOMS: atom_id res chain seq x y z
N MET A 1 9.65 16.00 -69.82
CA MET A 1 10.75 15.88 -68.84
C MET A 1 10.12 15.62 -67.47
N VAL A 2 10.36 14.43 -66.92
CA VAL A 2 9.78 13.94 -65.66
C VAL A 2 10.51 14.60 -64.48
N LYS A 3 9.80 15.30 -63.60
CA LYS A 3 10.34 15.78 -62.32
C LYS A 3 10.15 14.69 -61.26
N ILE A 4 11.24 13.99 -60.94
CA ILE A 4 11.31 13.06 -59.81
C ILE A 4 11.43 13.90 -58.54
N TRP A 5 10.43 13.82 -57.66
CA TRP A 5 10.50 14.35 -56.31
C TRP A 5 11.07 13.25 -55.41
N ILE A 6 12.29 13.47 -54.90
CA ILE A 6 12.87 12.64 -53.84
C ILE A 6 12.17 13.03 -52.54
N VAL A 7 11.30 12.18 -52.04
CA VAL A 7 10.78 12.27 -50.67
C VAL A 7 11.85 11.70 -49.75
N LEU A 8 12.50 12.57 -48.98
CA LEU A 8 13.43 12.17 -47.93
C LEU A 8 12.59 11.58 -46.77
N LEU A 9 12.49 10.26 -46.71
CA LEU A 9 11.89 9.56 -45.59
C LEU A 9 12.89 9.62 -44.42
N GLY A 10 12.69 10.57 -43.51
CA GLY A 10 13.47 10.65 -42.28
C GLY A 10 13.19 9.44 -41.41
N LEU A 11 14.15 8.50 -41.35
CA LEU A 11 14.20 7.49 -40.31
C LEU A 11 14.43 8.19 -38.96
N LEU A 12 13.36 8.34 -38.18
CA LEU A 12 13.44 8.54 -36.74
C LEU A 12 13.99 7.25 -36.13
N LEU A 13 15.31 7.11 -36.11
CA LEU A 13 15.99 6.15 -35.24
C LEU A 13 15.72 6.62 -33.80
N GLY A 14 14.86 5.91 -33.07
CA GLY A 14 14.67 6.11 -31.64
C GLY A 14 16.00 5.89 -30.94
N GLY A 15 16.57 6.94 -30.37
CA GLY A 15 17.74 6.82 -29.50
C GLY A 15 17.36 6.06 -28.22
N PRO A 16 18.31 5.37 -27.57
CA PRO A 16 18.06 4.77 -26.27
C PRO A 16 17.53 5.84 -25.31
N ALA A 17 16.41 5.53 -24.65
CA ALA A 17 15.91 6.31 -23.54
C ALA A 17 17.02 6.46 -22.49
N PHE A 18 17.44 7.70 -22.20
CA PHE A 18 18.44 8.01 -21.17
C PHE A 18 17.89 7.88 -19.72
N ALA A 19 16.66 7.39 -19.59
CA ALA A 19 15.99 7.22 -18.32
C ALA A 19 16.44 5.93 -17.64
N MET A 20 16.60 5.99 -16.32
CA MET A 20 16.78 4.82 -15.46
C MET A 20 15.68 3.79 -15.69
N ASP A 21 16.04 2.51 -15.59
CA ASP A 21 15.11 1.39 -15.58
C ASP A 21 14.71 1.03 -14.14
N CYS A 22 13.46 0.67 -13.91
CA CYS A 22 12.95 0.11 -12.66
C CYS A 22 12.07 -1.13 -12.92
N TYR A 23 12.34 -2.21 -12.18
CA TYR A 23 11.73 -3.53 -12.35
C TYR A 23 11.16 -4.04 -11.02
N LEU A 24 10.20 -4.95 -11.11
CA LEU A 24 9.70 -5.68 -9.95
C LEU A 24 10.71 -6.75 -9.51
N ASN A 25 11.08 -6.71 -8.23
CA ASN A 25 11.99 -7.60 -7.49
C ASN A 25 13.47 -7.57 -7.91
N ASN A 26 13.77 -7.70 -9.20
CA ASN A 26 15.15 -7.85 -9.70
C ASN A 26 15.30 -7.31 -11.13
N GLU A 27 16.54 -7.19 -11.58
CA GLU A 27 16.86 -6.80 -12.96
C GLU A 27 16.16 -7.70 -13.98
N GLY A 28 15.51 -7.10 -14.98
CA GLY A 28 14.75 -7.82 -15.99
C GLY A 28 13.42 -8.41 -15.50
N GLY A 29 12.99 -8.09 -14.28
CA GLY A 29 11.66 -8.43 -13.78
C GLY A 29 10.52 -7.72 -14.53
N PRO A 30 9.26 -7.98 -14.18
CA PRO A 30 8.13 -7.27 -14.77
C PRO A 30 8.23 -5.74 -14.59
N VAL A 31 7.84 -4.99 -15.61
CA VAL A 31 7.74 -3.51 -15.58
C VAL A 31 6.30 -3.01 -15.67
N ASP A 32 5.35 -3.91 -15.90
CA ASP A 32 3.92 -3.60 -15.86
C ASP A 32 3.24 -4.76 -15.11
N PHE A 33 2.66 -4.46 -13.95
CA PHE A 33 2.03 -5.43 -13.08
C PHE A 33 0.63 -4.96 -12.74
N THR A 34 -0.38 -5.81 -12.98
CA THR A 34 -1.78 -5.50 -12.69
C THR A 34 -2.33 -6.49 -11.67
N THR A 35 -3.02 -5.95 -10.66
CA THR A 35 -3.80 -6.76 -9.70
C THR A 35 -5.27 -6.37 -9.77
N THR A 36 -6.15 -7.34 -9.56
CA THR A 36 -7.60 -7.10 -9.53
C THR A 36 -8.05 -6.89 -8.09
N VAL A 37 -8.80 -5.81 -7.87
CA VAL A 37 -9.44 -5.56 -6.58
C VAL A 37 -10.81 -6.25 -6.55
N ASP A 38 -11.15 -6.82 -5.40
CA ASP A 38 -12.45 -7.43 -5.20
C ASP A 38 -13.56 -6.36 -5.25
N PRO A 39 -14.79 -6.74 -5.67
CA PRO A 39 -15.96 -5.88 -5.55
C PRO A 39 -16.12 -5.38 -4.12
N PHE A 40 -16.57 -4.14 -3.97
CA PHE A 40 -16.82 -3.58 -2.65
C PHE A 40 -18.07 -2.74 -2.63
N ALA A 41 -18.55 -2.52 -1.41
CA ALA A 41 -19.80 -1.85 -1.16
C ALA A 41 -19.62 -0.63 -0.24
N VAL A 42 -20.48 0.35 -0.41
CA VAL A 42 -20.52 1.57 0.40
C VAL A 42 -21.77 1.51 1.27
N PRO A 43 -21.64 1.45 2.61
CA PRO A 43 -22.80 1.38 3.48
C PRO A 43 -23.50 2.74 3.56
N SER A 44 -24.82 2.74 3.77
CA SER A 44 -25.61 3.98 3.80
C SER A 44 -25.26 4.94 4.93
N ASN A 45 -24.58 4.46 5.98
CA ASN A 45 -24.10 5.26 7.10
C ASN A 45 -22.68 5.81 6.92
N ALA A 46 -22.06 5.63 5.74
CA ALA A 46 -20.76 6.23 5.43
C ALA A 46 -20.85 7.76 5.39
N GLN A 47 -19.80 8.42 5.86
CA GLN A 47 -19.70 9.88 5.90
C GLN A 47 -18.71 10.41 4.88
N ALA A 48 -18.97 11.60 4.34
CA ALA A 48 -18.03 12.29 3.48
C ALA A 48 -16.66 12.47 4.16
N GLY A 49 -15.59 12.27 3.39
CA GLY A 49 -14.20 12.27 3.85
C GLY A 49 -13.68 10.92 4.34
N GLN A 50 -14.54 9.94 4.64
CA GLN A 50 -14.10 8.62 5.07
C GLN A 50 -13.48 7.83 3.91
N LYS A 51 -12.41 7.07 4.20
CA LYS A 51 -11.98 5.96 3.36
C LYS A 51 -13.01 4.84 3.51
N ILE A 52 -13.83 4.65 2.48
CA ILE A 52 -14.92 3.66 2.45
C ILE A 52 -14.43 2.28 2.02
N TRP A 53 -13.25 2.23 1.40
CA TRP A 53 -12.58 1.00 1.00
C TRP A 53 -11.07 1.24 0.95
N GLU A 54 -10.31 0.24 1.36
CA GLU A 54 -8.86 0.17 1.18
C GLU A 54 -8.48 -1.22 0.65
N SER A 55 -7.48 -1.28 -0.23
CA SER A 55 -6.91 -2.55 -0.66
C SER A 55 -6.14 -3.22 0.48
N SER A 56 -5.85 -4.51 0.31
CA SER A 56 -4.78 -5.18 1.04
C SER A 56 -3.43 -4.44 0.84
N ASP A 57 -2.50 -4.71 1.76
CA ASP A 57 -1.17 -4.09 1.78
C ASP A 57 -0.30 -4.64 0.63
N PHE A 58 0.07 -3.78 -0.33
CA PHE A 58 1.05 -4.14 -1.35
C PHE A 58 2.44 -3.83 -0.82
N ASN A 59 3.27 -4.85 -0.68
CA ASN A 59 4.67 -4.73 -0.28
C ASN A 59 5.54 -5.39 -1.34
N ILE A 60 6.16 -4.58 -2.18
CA ILE A 60 6.98 -5.04 -3.30
C ILE A 60 8.43 -4.60 -3.11
N THR A 61 9.35 -5.31 -3.75
CA THR A 61 10.72 -4.82 -3.92
C THR A 61 10.84 -4.19 -5.30
N VAL A 62 11.32 -2.95 -5.35
CA VAL A 62 11.62 -2.23 -6.60
C VAL A 62 13.12 -2.29 -6.81
N TYR A 63 13.56 -2.76 -7.97
CA TYR A 63 14.96 -2.76 -8.37
C TYR A 63 15.16 -1.76 -9.50
N CYS A 64 16.04 -0.78 -9.34
CA CYS A 64 16.36 0.20 -10.38
C CYS A 64 17.85 0.19 -10.75
N THR A 65 18.15 0.45 -12.03
CA THR A 65 19.49 0.40 -12.64
C THR A 65 19.54 1.25 -13.92
N HIS A 66 20.67 1.27 -14.61
CA HIS A 66 20.84 1.88 -15.93
C HIS A 66 20.55 3.40 -15.98
N ASN A 67 21.06 4.15 -15.00
CA ASN A 67 21.04 5.61 -15.08
C ASN A 67 22.07 6.08 -16.13
N TYR A 68 21.57 6.62 -17.25
CA TYR A 68 22.37 7.26 -18.29
C TYR A 68 22.01 8.74 -18.45
N ALA A 69 21.58 9.41 -17.37
CA ALA A 69 21.26 10.82 -17.39
C ALA A 69 22.40 11.66 -17.98
N ASP A 70 22.03 12.73 -18.68
CA ASP A 70 22.97 13.66 -19.30
C ASP A 70 23.94 14.25 -18.27
N ASN A 71 25.10 14.70 -18.75
CA ASN A 71 26.15 15.30 -17.93
C ASN A 71 26.65 14.39 -16.79
N GLN A 72 26.44 13.07 -16.87
CA GLN A 72 26.82 12.12 -15.83
C GLN A 72 26.14 12.41 -14.48
N GLU A 73 24.93 12.96 -14.49
CA GLU A 73 24.19 13.24 -13.26
C GLU A 73 23.74 11.94 -12.57
N LYS A 74 23.75 11.96 -11.24
CA LYS A 74 23.07 10.94 -10.42
C LYS A 74 21.56 11.08 -10.52
N GLU A 75 20.85 10.01 -10.21
CA GLU A 75 19.40 9.98 -10.26
C GLU A 75 18.82 9.44 -8.95
N ASN A 76 17.94 10.24 -8.34
CA ASN A 76 17.09 9.78 -7.24
C ASN A 76 15.90 9.01 -7.82
N ILE A 77 15.52 7.93 -7.15
CA ILE A 77 14.34 7.15 -7.49
C ILE A 77 13.11 7.81 -6.87
N TYR A 78 12.10 8.03 -7.68
CA TYR A 78 10.82 8.60 -7.27
C TYR A 78 9.69 7.59 -7.46
N ALA A 79 8.77 7.56 -6.52
CA ALA A 79 7.46 6.96 -6.69
C ALA A 79 6.50 8.04 -7.18
N TRP A 80 6.06 7.93 -8.43
CA TRP A 80 5.09 8.83 -9.05
C TRP A 80 3.69 8.28 -8.86
N VAL A 81 2.95 8.85 -7.90
CA VAL A 81 1.55 8.52 -7.61
C VAL A 81 0.63 9.24 -8.60
N ASP A 82 -0.44 8.57 -9.01
CA ASP A 82 -1.36 9.04 -10.07
C ASP A 82 -0.62 9.53 -11.34
N PRO A 83 0.31 8.73 -11.90
CA PRO A 83 1.27 9.22 -12.88
C PRO A 83 0.62 9.70 -14.18
N TYR A 84 -0.52 9.13 -14.55
CA TYR A 84 -1.21 9.42 -15.81
C TYR A 84 -2.48 10.26 -15.65
N GLY A 85 -2.79 10.69 -14.42
CA GLY A 85 -4.02 11.38 -14.10
C GLY A 85 -5.25 10.46 -14.09
N SER A 86 -5.83 10.29 -12.92
CA SER A 86 -7.03 9.49 -12.71
C SER A 86 -8.28 10.18 -13.28
N SER A 87 -9.27 9.37 -13.67
CA SER A 87 -10.58 9.92 -14.00
C SER A 87 -11.23 10.50 -12.76
N SER A 88 -11.84 11.69 -12.92
CA SER A 88 -12.62 12.30 -11.84
C SER A 88 -13.96 11.57 -11.68
N ASP A 89 -14.38 11.39 -10.44
CA ASP A 89 -15.71 10.91 -10.08
C ASP A 89 -16.39 11.91 -9.12
N PRO A 90 -17.68 12.23 -9.31
CA PRO A 90 -18.39 13.20 -8.47
C PRO A 90 -18.58 12.73 -7.01
N TYR A 91 -18.62 11.42 -6.75
CA TYR A 91 -18.91 10.85 -5.43
C TYR A 91 -17.69 10.17 -4.79
N TYR A 92 -16.72 9.76 -5.59
CA TYR A 92 -15.55 9.02 -5.13
C TYR A 92 -14.24 9.76 -5.40
N GLN A 93 -13.29 9.62 -4.47
CA GLN A 93 -11.92 10.11 -4.59
C GLN A 93 -10.96 8.93 -4.45
N LEU A 94 -10.27 8.57 -5.53
CA LEU A 94 -9.17 7.60 -5.45
C LEU A 94 -7.97 8.22 -4.74
N GLY A 95 -7.16 7.38 -4.11
CA GLY A 95 -5.86 7.79 -3.62
C GLY A 95 -5.03 6.61 -3.17
N VAL A 96 -3.79 6.91 -2.81
CA VAL A 96 -2.78 5.92 -2.45
C VAL A 96 -2.21 6.27 -1.09
N THR A 97 -2.26 5.34 -0.15
CA THR A 97 -1.45 5.41 1.05
C THR A 97 -0.06 4.89 0.66
N TYR A 98 0.97 5.73 0.59
CA TYR A 98 2.35 5.33 0.28
C TYR A 98 3.24 5.59 1.50
N ASN A 99 3.93 4.55 1.99
CA ASN A 99 4.75 4.61 3.20
C ASN A 99 4.06 5.27 4.40
N GLY A 100 2.76 4.99 4.58
CA GLY A 100 1.93 5.47 5.70
C GLY A 100 1.35 6.88 5.51
N ALA A 101 1.66 7.58 4.42
CA ALA A 101 1.09 8.88 4.09
C ALA A 101 0.05 8.77 2.97
N ASP A 102 -1.03 9.52 3.08
CA ASP A 102 -2.13 9.54 2.11
C ASP A 102 -1.90 10.56 1.00
N TYR A 103 -2.08 10.13 -0.25
CA TYR A 103 -2.00 10.97 -1.43
C TYR A 103 -3.26 10.79 -2.28
N ASP A 104 -4.12 11.80 -2.32
CA ASP A 104 -5.31 11.78 -3.16
C ASP A 104 -4.90 11.88 -4.64
N ALA A 105 -5.54 11.07 -5.49
CA ALA A 105 -5.36 11.09 -6.93
C ALA A 105 -6.10 12.30 -7.52
N ILE A 106 -5.40 13.41 -7.66
CA ILE A 106 -5.97 14.72 -8.05
C ILE A 106 -5.97 14.95 -9.56
N GLY A 107 -5.71 13.92 -10.37
CA GLY A 107 -5.60 14.04 -11.83
C GLY A 107 -4.26 14.61 -12.29
N ALA A 108 -3.24 14.58 -11.43
CA ALA A 108 -1.89 15.02 -11.73
C ALA A 108 -0.86 14.17 -10.97
N PRO A 109 0.32 13.94 -11.56
CA PRO A 109 1.36 13.13 -10.94
C PRO A 109 1.92 13.80 -9.69
N VAL A 110 2.06 13.02 -8.62
CA VAL A 110 2.75 13.43 -7.38
C VAL A 110 4.02 12.61 -7.24
N GLY A 111 5.17 13.27 -7.35
CA GLY A 111 6.48 12.64 -7.21
C GLY A 111 6.93 12.58 -5.76
N LEU A 112 7.16 11.38 -5.25
CA LEU A 112 7.64 11.12 -3.90
C LEU A 112 9.08 10.59 -3.96
N ASP A 113 10.04 11.33 -3.39
CA ASP A 113 11.44 10.89 -3.31
C ASP A 113 11.52 9.66 -2.40
N SER A 114 12.12 8.57 -2.88
CA SER A 114 12.31 7.37 -2.07
C SER A 114 13.50 7.47 -1.10
N GLY A 115 14.36 8.49 -1.28
CA GLY A 115 15.63 8.64 -0.60
C GLY A 115 16.74 7.74 -1.16
N VAL A 116 16.46 6.96 -2.22
CA VAL A 116 17.41 6.06 -2.86
C VAL A 116 17.94 6.69 -4.14
N CYS A 117 19.24 6.61 -4.33
CA CYS A 117 19.97 7.23 -5.44
C CYS A 117 20.84 6.20 -6.14
N ILE A 118 20.91 6.28 -7.47
CA ILE A 118 21.86 5.51 -8.29
C ILE A 118 22.78 6.43 -9.09
N ASP A 119 24.06 6.08 -9.09
CA ASP A 119 25.11 6.77 -9.83
C ASP A 119 25.00 6.50 -11.32
N ASN A 120 25.50 7.44 -12.12
CA ASN A 120 25.47 7.32 -13.57
C ASN A 120 26.34 6.15 -14.06
N ASN A 121 25.78 5.26 -14.88
CA ASN A 121 26.44 4.06 -15.38
C ASN A 121 27.69 4.36 -16.23
N THR A 122 27.84 5.58 -16.77
CA THR A 122 29.08 5.97 -17.47
C THR A 122 30.31 5.90 -16.57
N PHE A 123 30.16 6.06 -15.26
CA PHE A 123 31.27 5.97 -14.31
C PHE A 123 31.87 4.56 -14.17
N ALA A 124 31.19 3.51 -14.66
CA ALA A 124 31.73 2.16 -14.71
C ALA A 124 32.95 2.05 -15.65
N ASN A 125 32.96 2.83 -16.74
CA ASN A 125 34.05 2.86 -17.73
C ASN A 125 34.87 4.15 -17.66
N HIS A 126 34.32 5.21 -17.05
CA HIS A 126 34.94 6.52 -16.94
C HIS A 126 34.90 6.99 -15.49
N PRO A 127 35.85 6.57 -14.63
CA PRO A 127 35.82 6.89 -13.21
C PRO A 127 35.66 8.39 -12.93
N PRO A 128 34.89 8.79 -11.90
CA PRO A 128 34.60 10.19 -11.63
C PRO A 128 35.86 10.96 -11.25
N GLN A 129 35.97 12.18 -11.76
CA GLN A 129 37.00 13.14 -11.40
C GLN A 129 36.68 13.82 -10.05
N PRO A 130 37.68 14.35 -9.32
CA PRO A 130 37.49 14.98 -8.01
C PRO A 130 36.41 16.08 -7.96
N GLU A 131 36.29 16.86 -9.04
CA GLU A 131 35.29 17.92 -9.20
C GLU A 131 33.86 17.40 -9.41
N GLN A 132 33.67 16.12 -9.71
CA GLN A 132 32.37 15.51 -9.98
C GLN A 132 31.71 14.94 -8.72
N LYS A 133 32.21 15.30 -7.53
CA LYS A 133 31.71 14.82 -6.24
C LYS A 133 30.19 14.97 -6.10
N ASP A 134 29.63 16.09 -6.53
CA ASP A 134 28.19 16.39 -6.39
C ASP A 134 27.33 15.54 -7.33
N LYS A 135 27.92 14.96 -8.37
CA LYS A 135 27.29 14.03 -9.30
C LYS A 135 27.22 12.60 -8.79
N LEU A 136 27.77 12.33 -7.60
CA LEU A 136 27.75 11.02 -6.98
C LEU A 136 26.71 10.96 -5.85
N CYS A 137 26.02 9.84 -5.72
CA CYS A 137 25.04 9.61 -4.66
C CYS A 137 25.68 9.69 -3.27
N SER A 138 26.80 8.99 -3.09
CA SER A 138 27.58 8.99 -1.85
C SER A 138 28.48 10.22 -1.68
N GLY A 139 28.66 11.01 -2.74
CA GLY A 139 29.71 12.02 -2.79
C GLY A 139 31.13 11.44 -2.75
N SER A 140 31.32 10.16 -3.06
CA SER A 140 32.65 9.51 -3.06
C SER A 140 32.86 8.60 -4.28
N PRO A 141 33.95 8.78 -5.04
CA PRO A 141 34.37 7.86 -6.09
C PRO A 141 34.56 6.40 -5.64
N SER A 142 34.81 6.19 -4.34
CA SER A 142 35.05 4.86 -3.77
C SER A 142 33.76 4.09 -3.46
N SER A 143 32.60 4.71 -3.65
CA SER A 143 31.29 4.16 -3.26
C SER A 143 30.26 4.47 -4.33
N LEU A 144 30.44 3.85 -5.49
CA LEU A 144 29.52 3.94 -6.63
C LEU A 144 28.43 2.87 -6.52
N THR A 145 27.20 3.27 -6.81
CA THR A 145 25.99 2.44 -6.74
C THR A 145 25.24 2.53 -8.06
N PHE A 146 25.44 1.56 -8.96
CA PHE A 146 24.81 1.57 -10.29
C PHE A 146 23.43 0.92 -10.31
N ALA A 147 23.04 0.26 -9.22
CA ALA A 147 21.72 -0.32 -9.05
C ALA A 147 21.35 -0.31 -7.57
N ALA A 148 20.05 -0.23 -7.29
CA ALA A 148 19.53 -0.27 -5.94
C ALA A 148 18.21 -1.03 -5.88
N SER A 149 18.01 -1.76 -4.78
CA SER A 149 16.74 -2.36 -4.41
C SER A 149 16.15 -1.61 -3.22
N MET A 150 14.85 -1.33 -3.27
CA MET A 150 14.14 -0.71 -2.17
C MET A 150 12.77 -1.35 -1.96
N PRO A 151 12.30 -1.50 -0.72
CA PRO A 151 10.92 -1.86 -0.47
C PRO A 151 10.00 -0.68 -0.81
N ALA A 152 8.85 -0.96 -1.42
CA ALA A 152 7.78 0.00 -1.60
C ALA A 152 6.49 -0.59 -1.04
N ARG A 153 5.92 0.11 -0.06
CA ARG A 153 4.68 -0.27 0.59
C ARG A 153 3.58 0.72 0.25
N PHE A 154 2.48 0.24 -0.32
CA PHE A 154 1.34 1.08 -0.63
C PHE A 154 -0.01 0.36 -0.55
N ARG A 155 -1.07 1.16 -0.38
CA ARG A 155 -2.46 0.73 -0.43
C ARG A 155 -3.27 1.67 -1.29
N LEU A 156 -4.17 1.13 -2.09
CA LEU A 156 -5.18 1.91 -2.77
C LEU A 156 -6.32 2.19 -1.79
N TYR A 157 -6.90 3.37 -1.84
CA TYR A 157 -8.13 3.66 -1.13
C TYR A 157 -9.14 4.39 -2.02
N VAL A 158 -10.41 4.27 -1.64
CA VAL A 158 -11.50 5.10 -2.15
C VAL A 158 -12.06 5.90 -0.98
N LYS A 159 -12.04 7.23 -1.09
CA LYS A 159 -12.71 8.14 -0.16
C LYS A 159 -14.07 8.55 -0.71
N LEU A 160 -15.05 8.69 0.17
CA LEU A 160 -16.37 9.20 -0.17
C LEU A 160 -16.36 10.74 -0.18
N LYS A 161 -16.67 11.37 -1.31
CA LYS A 161 -16.90 12.83 -1.40
C LYS A 161 -18.30 13.19 -0.91
N SER A 162 -19.28 12.43 -1.37
CA SER A 162 -20.69 12.54 -0.98
C SER A 162 -21.40 11.23 -1.31
N MET A 163 -22.49 10.91 -0.62
CA MET A 163 -23.26 9.70 -0.93
C MET A 163 -23.86 9.77 -2.34
N PRO A 164 -23.59 8.79 -3.21
CA PRO A 164 -24.22 8.71 -4.52
C PRO A 164 -25.71 8.38 -4.42
N PRO A 165 -26.51 8.79 -5.42
CA PRO A 165 -27.91 8.37 -5.51
C PRO A 165 -28.02 6.86 -5.77
N PRO A 166 -29.15 6.23 -5.41
CA PRO A 166 -29.41 4.82 -5.73
C PRO A 166 -29.22 4.54 -7.23
N GLY A 167 -28.55 3.43 -7.55
CA GLY A 167 -28.29 3.00 -8.94
C GLY A 167 -27.17 3.77 -9.66
N TYR A 168 -26.44 4.64 -8.97
CA TYR A 168 -25.26 5.29 -9.53
C TYR A 168 -24.20 4.25 -9.94
N VAL A 169 -23.60 4.45 -11.11
CA VAL A 169 -22.45 3.69 -11.60
C VAL A 169 -21.26 4.63 -11.64
N THR A 170 -20.19 4.24 -10.96
CA THR A 170 -18.93 5.00 -10.87
C THR A 170 -18.32 5.29 -12.23
N THR A 171 -17.72 6.46 -12.38
CA THR A 171 -16.93 6.86 -13.56
C THR A 171 -15.43 6.64 -13.35
N LEU A 172 -15.05 6.07 -12.21
CA LEU A 172 -13.67 5.62 -11.99
C LEU A 172 -13.29 4.59 -13.06
N SER A 173 -12.12 4.80 -13.66
CA SER A 173 -11.58 3.89 -14.66
C SER A 173 -11.50 2.48 -14.10
N SER A 174 -11.85 1.48 -14.93
CA SER A 174 -11.69 0.08 -14.53
C SER A 174 -10.24 -0.26 -14.25
N ASP A 175 -9.29 0.42 -14.91
CA ASP A 175 -7.85 0.28 -14.72
C ASP A 175 -7.27 1.61 -14.20
N PHE A 176 -6.50 1.56 -13.11
CA PHE A 176 -5.81 2.71 -12.54
C PHE A 176 -4.34 2.37 -12.32
N THR A 177 -3.42 3.23 -12.77
CA THR A 177 -2.01 3.10 -12.42
C THR A 177 -1.79 3.78 -11.07
N VAL A 178 -1.53 2.97 -10.05
CA VAL A 178 -1.34 3.42 -8.67
C VAL A 178 -0.05 4.23 -8.54
N VAL A 179 1.05 3.64 -9.03
CA VAL A 179 2.39 4.20 -8.92
C VAL A 179 3.24 3.77 -10.11
N GLN A 180 4.11 4.67 -10.57
CA GLN A 180 5.24 4.34 -11.43
C GLN A 180 6.55 4.69 -10.72
N PHE A 181 7.54 3.81 -10.77
CA PHE A 181 8.88 4.08 -10.26
C PHE A 181 9.78 4.55 -11.39
N ASP A 182 10.33 5.76 -11.22
CA ASP A 182 11.10 6.44 -12.24
C ASP A 182 12.13 7.37 -11.62
N GLY A 183 12.92 8.02 -12.46
CA GLY A 183 13.81 9.08 -12.05
C GLY A 183 13.10 10.35 -11.59
N LYS A 184 13.86 11.23 -10.92
CA LYS A 184 13.42 12.59 -10.56
C LYS A 184 12.97 13.41 -11.78
N GLY A 185 13.52 13.11 -12.96
CA GLY A 185 13.20 13.80 -14.22
C GLY A 185 11.73 13.70 -14.64
N GLY A 186 10.97 12.77 -14.08
CA GLY A 186 9.55 12.58 -14.36
C GLY A 186 9.24 11.18 -14.86
N ILE A 187 7.98 11.00 -15.25
CA ILE A 187 7.44 9.74 -15.74
C ILE A 187 7.86 9.55 -17.19
N ASN A 188 8.57 8.46 -17.47
CA ASN A 188 8.87 8.04 -18.82
C ASN A 188 7.65 7.33 -19.43
N THR A 189 7.10 7.91 -20.50
CA THR A 189 5.90 7.41 -21.20
C THR A 189 6.21 6.70 -22.50
N MET A 190 7.50 6.46 -22.83
CA MET A 190 7.89 5.74 -24.04
C MET A 190 7.43 4.27 -23.97
N ALA A 191 7.14 3.68 -25.14
CA ALA A 191 6.58 2.33 -25.21
C ALA A 191 7.58 1.24 -24.79
N ASP A 192 8.88 1.50 -24.93
CA ASP A 192 9.99 0.64 -24.53
C ASP A 192 10.58 1.04 -23.17
N ALA A 193 9.98 2.02 -22.48
CA ALA A 193 10.39 2.42 -21.14
C ALA A 193 10.24 1.26 -20.16
N LYS A 194 11.31 0.97 -19.42
CA LYS A 194 11.33 -0.12 -18.45
C LYS A 194 11.17 0.42 -17.04
N ASN A 195 10.14 1.21 -16.83
CA ASN A 195 9.81 1.82 -15.54
C ASN A 195 8.60 1.12 -14.95
N LEU A 196 8.79 0.46 -13.80
CA LEU A 196 7.77 -0.35 -13.13
C LEU A 196 6.49 0.45 -12.88
N LYS A 197 5.41 0.01 -13.52
CA LYS A 197 4.03 0.49 -13.33
C LYS A 197 3.27 -0.55 -12.53
N TYR A 198 2.70 -0.13 -11.41
CA TYR A 198 1.78 -0.96 -10.64
C TYR A 198 0.35 -0.49 -10.91
N ARG A 199 -0.47 -1.38 -11.45
CA ARG A 199 -1.85 -1.12 -11.84
C ARG A 199 -2.81 -1.92 -10.99
N VAL A 200 -3.99 -1.37 -10.82
CA VAL A 200 -5.13 -2.01 -10.21
C VAL A 200 -6.28 -1.99 -11.20
N ASN A 201 -7.06 -3.07 -11.25
CA ASN A 201 -8.31 -3.06 -11.99
C ASN A 201 -9.50 -3.56 -11.18
N GLY A 202 -10.72 -3.35 -11.69
CA GLY A 202 -11.97 -3.72 -11.01
C GLY A 202 -12.62 -2.60 -10.17
N LEU A 203 -12.10 -1.37 -10.27
CA LEU A 203 -12.60 -0.20 -9.53
C LEU A 203 -14.01 0.26 -9.91
N ASN A 204 -14.57 -0.29 -10.99
CA ASN A 204 -15.93 -0.01 -11.43
C ASN A 204 -17.00 -0.86 -10.71
N ASN A 205 -16.60 -1.82 -9.87
CA ASN A 205 -17.52 -2.71 -9.14
C ASN A 205 -17.88 -2.18 -7.75
N ILE A 206 -18.31 -0.91 -7.68
CA ILE A 206 -18.76 -0.27 -6.43
C ILE A 206 -20.27 -0.33 -6.35
N ARG A 207 -20.81 -0.97 -5.31
CA ARG A 207 -22.25 -0.96 -5.02
C ARG A 207 -22.58 -0.09 -3.80
N VAL A 208 -23.72 0.58 -3.82
CA VAL A 208 -24.19 1.41 -2.70
C VAL A 208 -25.27 0.63 -1.99
N LEU A 209 -25.07 0.36 -0.70
CA LEU A 209 -26.03 -0.41 0.10
C LEU A 209 -27.10 0.52 0.68
N ASP A 210 -28.31 0.01 0.81
CA ASP A 210 -29.39 0.69 1.52
C ASP A 210 -29.22 0.68 3.05
N CYS A 211 -28.39 -0.22 3.59
CA CYS A 211 -28.02 -0.29 5.00
C CYS A 211 -26.54 -0.55 5.26
N GLY A 212 -26.17 -0.56 6.54
CA GLY A 212 -24.82 -0.85 6.99
C GLY A 212 -24.85 -1.65 8.28
N ALA A 213 -23.71 -1.68 8.98
CA ALA A 213 -23.59 -2.28 10.30
C ALA A 213 -22.99 -1.28 11.30
N THR A 214 -23.27 -1.52 12.57
CA THR A 214 -22.58 -0.88 13.70
C THR A 214 -21.57 -1.85 14.29
N LEU A 215 -20.42 -1.33 14.68
CA LEU A 215 -19.38 -2.09 15.36
C LEU A 215 -19.36 -1.76 16.85
N SER A 216 -19.04 -2.75 17.67
CA SER A 216 -18.85 -2.59 19.11
C SER A 216 -17.69 -3.48 19.56
N ILE A 217 -16.70 -2.89 20.23
CA ILE A 217 -15.52 -3.59 20.73
C ILE A 217 -15.65 -3.72 22.26
N PHE A 218 -15.31 -4.90 22.79
CA PHE A 218 -15.32 -5.19 24.22
C PHE A 218 -13.92 -5.63 24.67
N PRO A 219 -13.35 -5.06 25.76
CA PRO A 219 -14.01 -4.13 26.69
C PRO A 219 -14.33 -2.76 26.06
N PRO A 220 -15.35 -2.01 26.57
CA PRO A 220 -15.82 -0.78 25.93
C PRO A 220 -14.81 0.37 25.90
N ASP A 221 -13.83 0.36 26.80
CA ASP A 221 -12.69 1.28 26.79
C ASP A 221 -11.67 0.96 25.69
N GLN A 222 -11.83 -0.19 25.01
CA GLN A 222 -10.98 -0.67 23.92
C GLN A 222 -9.51 -0.86 24.34
N VAL A 223 -9.29 -1.10 25.65
CA VAL A 223 -7.96 -1.36 26.20
C VAL A 223 -7.84 -2.83 26.58
N VAL A 224 -6.82 -3.48 26.05
CA VAL A 224 -6.43 -4.82 26.49
C VAL A 224 -5.28 -4.70 27.48
N ASP A 225 -5.61 -4.74 28.78
CA ASP A 225 -4.64 -4.59 29.86
C ASP A 225 -4.08 -5.94 30.33
N PHE A 226 -2.76 -6.10 30.18
CA PHE A 226 -2.03 -7.27 30.67
C PHE A 226 -1.64 -7.14 32.15
N GLY A 227 -1.75 -5.94 32.74
CA GLY A 227 -1.29 -5.63 34.08
C GLY A 227 0.24 -5.68 34.21
N ALA A 228 0.71 -5.65 35.45
CA ALA A 228 2.12 -5.87 35.76
C ALA A 228 2.45 -7.37 35.83
N PHE A 229 3.57 -7.76 35.21
CA PHE A 229 4.10 -9.13 35.24
C PHE A 229 5.62 -9.11 35.26
N SER A 230 6.26 -10.18 35.72
CA SER A 230 7.71 -10.30 35.67
C SER A 230 8.18 -10.93 34.36
N SER A 231 9.42 -10.64 33.96
CA SER A 231 10.04 -11.29 32.80
C SER A 231 10.06 -12.82 32.93
N LYS A 232 10.14 -13.34 34.16
CA LYS A 232 10.10 -14.78 34.43
C LYS A 232 8.72 -15.39 34.14
N ASP A 233 7.65 -14.68 34.47
CA ASP A 233 6.27 -15.17 34.27
C ASP A 233 5.98 -15.34 32.78
N VAL A 234 6.26 -14.31 31.99
CA VAL A 234 6.01 -14.33 30.53
C VAL A 234 6.95 -15.27 29.76
N GLN A 235 8.15 -15.53 30.30
CA GLN A 235 9.05 -16.56 29.76
C GLN A 235 8.57 -17.98 30.05
N ALA A 236 7.95 -18.20 31.20
CA ALA A 236 7.40 -19.50 31.56
C ALA A 236 6.13 -19.83 30.78
N GLN A 237 5.27 -18.83 30.57
CA GLN A 237 4.02 -18.99 29.82
C GLN A 237 3.60 -17.66 29.17
N PRO A 238 3.14 -17.69 27.89
CA PRO A 238 2.55 -16.52 27.26
C PRO A 238 1.34 -15.98 28.05
N LEU A 239 1.22 -14.66 28.13
CA LEU A 239 0.08 -14.00 28.76
C LEU A 239 -1.00 -13.75 27.69
N GLN A 240 -2.26 -14.04 28.01
CA GLN A 240 -3.39 -13.86 27.11
C GLN A 240 -4.49 -13.02 27.75
N ARG A 241 -5.18 -12.22 26.93
CA ARG A 241 -6.38 -11.46 27.30
C ARG A 241 -7.40 -11.53 26.18
N ASP A 242 -8.64 -11.81 26.55
CA ASP A 242 -9.75 -11.89 25.61
C ASP A 242 -10.28 -10.49 25.29
N PHE A 243 -10.66 -10.28 24.03
CA PHE A 243 -11.48 -9.16 23.61
C PHE A 243 -12.43 -9.61 22.51
N THR A 244 -13.51 -8.87 22.31
CA THR A 244 -14.58 -9.25 21.38
C THR A 244 -14.90 -8.10 20.45
N VAL A 245 -15.13 -8.40 19.17
CA VAL A 245 -15.72 -7.44 18.22
C VAL A 245 -17.08 -7.96 17.78
N LYS A 246 -18.09 -7.10 17.87
CA LYS A 246 -19.46 -7.38 17.41
C LYS A 246 -19.84 -6.46 16.27
N ALA A 247 -20.54 -7.02 15.29
CA ALA A 247 -21.22 -6.28 14.24
C ALA A 247 -22.72 -6.52 14.33
N ASN A 248 -23.51 -5.44 14.31
CA ASN A 248 -24.98 -5.52 14.25
C ASN A 248 -25.46 -4.82 12.98
N LYS A 249 -26.22 -5.54 12.15
CA LYS A 249 -26.85 -4.98 10.95
C LYS A 249 -27.85 -3.91 11.36
N LEU A 250 -27.76 -2.74 10.74
CA LEU A 250 -28.76 -1.69 10.88
C LEU A 250 -29.99 -2.09 10.07
N GLN A 251 -31.10 -2.38 10.76
CA GLN A 251 -32.37 -2.73 10.12
C GLN A 251 -33.36 -1.59 10.29
N ASP A 252 -33.76 -1.00 9.18
CA ASP A 252 -34.89 -0.09 9.10
C ASP A 252 -35.84 -0.53 7.97
N ALA A 253 -36.86 0.29 7.70
CA ALA A 253 -37.86 0.00 6.67
C ALA A 253 -37.28 0.02 5.23
N THR A 254 -36.05 0.52 5.05
CA THR A 254 -35.38 0.67 3.76
C THR A 254 -34.25 -0.34 3.54
N CYS A 255 -33.78 -1.03 4.59
CA CYS A 255 -32.72 -2.04 4.51
C CYS A 255 -33.22 -3.36 3.89
N SER A 256 -32.90 -3.57 2.62
CA SER A 256 -33.19 -4.78 1.85
C SER A 256 -31.93 -5.52 1.40
N ASP A 257 -30.77 -4.85 1.41
CA ASP A 257 -29.53 -5.45 0.90
C ASP A 257 -28.92 -6.50 1.83
N GLY A 258 -28.41 -7.56 1.21
CA GLY A 258 -27.47 -8.51 1.80
C GLY A 258 -26.03 -8.09 1.50
N PHE A 259 -25.19 -8.09 2.53
CA PHE A 259 -23.76 -7.75 2.39
C PHE A 259 -22.89 -8.62 3.28
N LYS A 260 -21.62 -8.72 2.91
CA LYS A 260 -20.59 -9.31 3.76
C LYS A 260 -19.62 -8.23 4.20
N MET A 261 -18.90 -8.51 5.27
CA MET A 261 -17.85 -7.65 5.79
C MET A 261 -16.56 -8.45 5.90
N THR A 262 -15.48 -7.90 5.39
CA THR A 262 -14.13 -8.29 5.79
C THR A 262 -13.64 -7.33 6.88
N ALA A 263 -12.66 -7.79 7.65
CA ALA A 263 -11.97 -6.96 8.62
C ALA A 263 -10.47 -7.26 8.66
N GLU A 264 -9.71 -6.30 9.16
CA GLU A 264 -8.30 -6.47 9.45
C GLU A 264 -7.90 -5.80 10.77
N PHE A 265 -6.81 -6.30 11.34
CA PHE A 265 -6.06 -5.62 12.38
C PHE A 265 -4.90 -4.87 11.74
N TYR A 266 -5.05 -3.56 11.60
CA TYR A 266 -4.07 -2.68 10.98
C TYR A 266 -3.11 -2.09 12.01
N THR A 267 -1.82 -2.04 11.67
CA THR A 267 -0.78 -1.35 12.44
C THR A 267 0.39 -0.90 11.55
N ASP A 268 1.06 0.17 11.98
CA ASP A 268 2.35 0.64 11.43
C ASP A 268 3.53 0.28 12.34
N ALA A 269 3.28 -0.42 13.45
CA ALA A 269 4.35 -0.94 14.29
C ALA A 269 5.15 -2.03 13.54
N PRO A 270 6.44 -2.21 13.85
CA PRO A 270 7.23 -3.27 13.22
C PRO A 270 6.63 -4.65 13.48
N LEU A 271 6.69 -5.51 12.48
CA LEU A 271 6.09 -6.84 12.51
C LEU A 271 7.17 -7.93 12.48
N LEU A 272 6.94 -9.03 13.19
CA LEU A 272 7.78 -10.21 13.24
C LEU A 272 7.10 -11.41 12.57
N GLY A 273 7.93 -12.36 12.15
CA GLY A 273 7.50 -13.53 11.38
C GLY A 273 6.81 -13.11 10.08
N ASP A 274 5.85 -13.91 9.64
CA ASP A 274 5.02 -13.60 8.45
C ASP A 274 3.92 -12.58 8.77
N ARG A 275 4.27 -11.47 9.44
CA ARG A 275 3.35 -10.42 9.91
C ARG A 275 2.31 -10.92 10.93
N GLN A 276 2.67 -11.92 11.72
CA GLN A 276 1.78 -12.56 12.71
C GLN A 276 2.00 -12.07 14.14
N ALA A 277 2.95 -11.15 14.34
CA ALA A 277 3.24 -10.55 15.62
C ALA A 277 3.74 -9.11 15.44
N ILE A 278 3.39 -8.23 16.36
CA ILE A 278 3.98 -6.90 16.50
C ILE A 278 5.24 -7.03 17.38
N ASP A 279 6.35 -6.47 16.93
CA ASP A 279 7.54 -6.26 17.77
C ASP A 279 7.27 -5.08 18.71
N LEU A 280 7.26 -5.35 20.02
CA LEU A 280 7.09 -4.31 21.04
C LEU A 280 8.39 -3.56 21.35
N GLN A 281 9.50 -3.92 20.67
CA GLN A 281 10.82 -3.29 20.77
C GLN A 281 11.46 -3.34 22.17
N ASN A 282 10.93 -4.16 23.06
CA ASN A 282 11.44 -4.39 24.40
C ASN A 282 11.72 -5.88 24.66
N GLY A 283 11.88 -6.68 23.61
CA GLY A 283 12.06 -8.14 23.70
C GLY A 283 10.76 -8.93 23.91
N LEU A 284 9.59 -8.27 23.86
CA LEU A 284 8.28 -8.90 23.79
C LEU A 284 7.68 -8.77 22.39
N MET A 285 6.76 -9.67 22.07
CA MET A 285 5.91 -9.56 20.88
C MET A 285 4.43 -9.67 21.27
N LEU A 286 3.57 -9.03 20.48
CA LEU A 286 2.12 -9.07 20.62
C LEU A 286 1.49 -9.78 19.42
N GLN A 287 0.65 -10.77 19.68
CA GLN A 287 -0.13 -11.47 18.66
C GLN A 287 -1.63 -11.29 18.92
N ILE A 288 -2.43 -11.28 17.86
CA ILE A 288 -3.88 -11.41 17.96
C ILE A 288 -4.24 -12.80 17.43
N LEU A 289 -4.96 -13.58 18.22
CA LEU A 289 -5.36 -14.95 17.91
C LEU A 289 -6.86 -15.00 17.67
N GLU A 290 -7.27 -15.82 16.72
CA GLU A 290 -8.65 -16.29 16.56
C GLU A 290 -8.62 -17.83 16.60
N GLN A 291 -9.39 -18.44 17.51
CA GLN A 291 -9.39 -19.91 17.69
C GLN A 291 -7.97 -20.49 17.89
N GLU A 292 -7.15 -19.82 18.73
CA GLU A 292 -5.74 -20.15 19.03
C GLU A 292 -4.77 -20.02 17.85
N GLN A 293 -5.22 -19.56 16.67
CA GLN A 293 -4.36 -19.32 15.51
C GLN A 293 -3.99 -17.84 15.38
N PRO A 294 -2.70 -17.51 15.15
CA PRO A 294 -2.29 -16.12 14.97
C PRO A 294 -2.84 -15.55 13.66
N LEU A 295 -3.49 -14.40 13.77
CA LEU A 295 -3.91 -13.61 12.63
C LEU A 295 -2.71 -12.92 11.99
N THR A 296 -2.80 -12.70 10.69
CA THR A 296 -1.83 -11.90 9.94
C THR A 296 -2.27 -10.44 9.97
N PHE A 297 -1.45 -9.56 10.52
CA PHE A 297 -1.70 -8.12 10.54
C PHE A 297 -1.74 -7.55 9.11
N ASN A 298 -2.44 -6.43 8.94
CA ASN A 298 -2.55 -5.69 7.68
C ASN A 298 -3.08 -6.54 6.51
N THR A 299 -3.96 -7.50 6.80
CA THR A 299 -4.57 -8.43 5.84
C THR A 299 -6.05 -8.58 6.15
N TYR A 300 -6.91 -8.33 5.16
CA TYR A 300 -8.36 -8.50 5.29
C TYR A 300 -8.75 -9.98 5.29
N THR A 301 -9.64 -10.35 6.21
CA THR A 301 -10.27 -11.69 6.31
C THR A 301 -11.77 -11.57 6.52
N ASP A 302 -12.53 -12.62 6.23
CA ASP A 302 -13.98 -12.65 6.46
C ASP A 302 -14.35 -12.40 7.92
N PHE A 303 -15.31 -11.50 8.15
CA PHE A 303 -15.72 -11.09 9.48
C PHE A 303 -17.21 -11.31 9.76
N ALA A 304 -18.11 -10.91 8.85
CA ALA A 304 -19.55 -11.04 9.04
C ALA A 304 -20.29 -11.30 7.72
N ASP A 305 -21.34 -12.12 7.77
CA ASP A 305 -22.19 -12.42 6.61
C ASP A 305 -23.66 -12.08 6.92
N PHE A 306 -24.10 -10.94 6.39
CA PHE A 306 -25.46 -10.40 6.55
C PHE A 306 -26.35 -10.66 5.31
N THR A 307 -25.97 -11.61 4.47
CA THR A 307 -26.79 -12.06 3.32
C THR A 307 -27.93 -12.98 3.75
N GLY A 308 -27.80 -13.63 4.91
CA GLY A 308 -28.86 -14.43 5.54
C GLY A 308 -29.71 -13.63 6.54
N GLY A 309 -30.52 -14.35 7.33
CA GLY A 309 -31.37 -13.75 8.37
C GLY A 309 -30.65 -13.36 9.67
N ASN A 310 -29.32 -13.55 9.76
CA ASN A 310 -28.55 -13.19 10.95
C ASN A 310 -28.43 -11.67 11.06
N MET A 311 -28.75 -11.12 12.22
CA MET A 311 -28.70 -9.68 12.50
C MET A 311 -27.49 -9.23 13.30
N SER A 312 -26.74 -10.19 13.86
CA SER A 312 -25.58 -9.93 14.70
C SER A 312 -24.51 -10.99 14.48
N TRP A 313 -23.26 -10.56 14.44
CA TRP A 313 -22.08 -11.40 14.41
C TRP A 313 -21.12 -11.00 15.53
N GLU A 314 -20.61 -11.99 16.24
CA GLU A 314 -19.61 -11.83 17.30
C GLU A 314 -18.36 -12.62 16.92
N ARG A 315 -17.18 -11.99 17.05
CA ARG A 315 -15.87 -12.64 16.96
C ARG A 315 -15.09 -12.41 18.24
N ARG A 316 -14.54 -13.49 18.78
CA ARG A 316 -13.71 -13.48 19.99
C ARG A 316 -12.27 -13.66 19.59
N TYR A 317 -11.44 -12.77 20.10
CA TYR A 317 -10.00 -12.75 19.86
C TYR A 317 -9.26 -12.82 21.18
N GLN A 318 -8.01 -13.29 21.12
CA GLN A 318 -7.09 -13.23 22.24
C GLN A 318 -5.89 -12.39 21.85
N ALA A 319 -5.58 -11.35 22.62
CA ALA A 319 -4.28 -10.70 22.56
C ALA A 319 -3.29 -11.53 23.38
N ARG A 320 -2.17 -11.93 22.78
CA ARG A 320 -1.12 -12.74 23.43
C ARG A 320 0.20 -11.99 23.46
N ILE A 321 0.80 -11.90 24.63
CA ILE A 321 2.17 -11.40 24.84
C ILE A 321 3.08 -12.59 25.13
N SER A 322 4.23 -12.64 24.44
CA SER A 322 5.27 -13.64 24.63
C SER A 322 6.66 -13.06 24.31
N PRO A 323 7.76 -13.73 24.70
CA PRO A 323 9.10 -13.29 24.33
C PRO A 323 9.29 -13.25 22.81
N ALA A 324 9.87 -12.17 22.30
CA ALA A 324 10.25 -12.06 20.90
C ALA A 324 11.49 -12.94 20.60
N PRO A 325 11.59 -13.58 19.42
CA PRO A 325 12.76 -14.38 19.05
C PRO A 325 14.06 -13.57 19.14
N GLY A 326 15.05 -14.08 19.88
CA GLY A 326 16.38 -13.48 19.99
C GLY A 326 16.47 -12.18 20.81
N GLY A 327 15.36 -11.68 21.35
CA GLY A 327 15.32 -10.46 22.16
C GLY A 327 15.43 -10.73 23.66
N ASN A 328 16.27 -9.97 24.37
CA ASN A 328 16.25 -9.94 25.84
C ASN A 328 15.15 -9.00 26.31
N ILE A 329 14.23 -9.50 27.15
CA ILE A 329 13.14 -8.69 27.72
C ILE A 329 13.72 -7.54 28.54
N GLN A 330 13.42 -6.31 28.14
CA GLN A 330 13.77 -5.08 28.85
C GLN A 330 12.61 -4.67 29.76
N PRO A 331 12.79 -4.65 31.09
CA PRO A 331 11.76 -4.19 32.01
C PRO A 331 11.39 -2.73 31.76
N GLY A 332 10.09 -2.45 31.75
CA GLY A 332 9.57 -1.10 31.54
C GLY A 332 8.12 -1.12 31.04
N PRO A 333 7.49 0.06 30.94
CA PRO A 333 6.19 0.17 30.30
C PRO A 333 6.28 -0.17 28.81
N PHE A 334 5.21 -0.73 28.26
CA PHE A 334 5.05 -0.94 26.82
C PHE A 334 3.60 -0.65 26.43
N SER A 335 3.39 -0.30 25.17
CA SER A 335 2.05 -0.10 24.59
C SER A 335 2.13 -0.28 23.08
N SER A 336 1.05 -0.77 22.48
CA SER A 336 0.88 -0.76 21.03
C SER A 336 -0.57 -0.43 20.68
N THR A 337 -0.78 0.17 19.52
CA THR A 337 -2.11 0.52 19.01
C THR A 337 -2.37 -0.25 17.73
N VAL A 338 -3.54 -0.88 17.66
CA VAL A 338 -4.03 -1.60 16.50
C VAL A 338 -5.38 -1.04 16.12
N ILE A 339 -5.60 -0.79 14.83
CA ILE A 339 -6.86 -0.28 14.30
C ILE A 339 -7.63 -1.44 13.69
N PHE A 340 -8.84 -1.71 14.19
CA PHE A 340 -9.74 -2.66 13.55
C PHE A 340 -10.48 -1.96 12.40
N LYS A 341 -10.14 -2.32 11.16
CA LYS A 341 -10.76 -1.76 9.96
C LYS A 341 -11.73 -2.77 9.36
N VAL A 342 -12.84 -2.28 8.80
CA VAL A 342 -13.83 -3.12 8.10
C VAL A 342 -14.04 -2.63 6.68
N SER A 343 -14.40 -3.54 5.79
CA SER A 343 -14.81 -3.21 4.43
C SER A 343 -16.01 -4.07 4.04
N TYR A 344 -16.94 -3.49 3.29
CA TYR A 344 -18.16 -4.16 2.86
C TYR A 344 -17.96 -4.70 1.44
N TYR A 345 -18.53 -5.87 1.14
CA TYR A 345 -18.53 -6.45 -0.21
C TYR A 345 -19.83 -7.19 -0.51
#